data_AF-A0A959TKK9-F1
#
_entry.id   AF-A0A959TKK9-F1
#
_cell.length_a   1.000
_cell.length_b   1.000
_cell.length_c   1.000
_cell.angle_alpha   90.00
_cell.angle_beta   90.00
_cell.angle_gamma   90.00
#
_symmetry.space_group_name_H-M   'P 1'
#
loop_
_entity.id
_entity.type
_entity.pdbx_description
1 polymer ?
#
loop_
_entity_poly.entity_id
_entity_poly.type
_entity_poly.pdbx_seq_one_letter_code
_entity_poly.pdbx_strand_id
1 'polypeptide(L)'
;MKALKTLLVIVLAIVAIVIVLGLIGPSEYRVERSITIPAETGVVWANVSDLEDHEEWSPWAEKDPDMAVTITGEAGQVGQKSEWNGDENVGSGYQQIVVVEENKAVRTDLHFIEPWESQSTATFDLEDLGDSTRVTWGIEGENNFMGKVMSVFMDMDKMVGPDFERGLANLKEVSTAEQAALDAERAKMVDGFTIETMERPGMTYVGVRKTIPWSDMEKFFGNSFGKVFGALGQAGVQPQGAPTALYFMWDEENKRADVLAGAAVSDADAAKFTGTAGMSTYAVAPGNAYVIDYFGGYAGSGAAHMAMDKKIKRDGASMREVAIEEYITDPGQEPDSSKWHTRIVYPIQ
;
A
#
# COMPACT_ATOMS: atom_id res chain seq x y z
N MET A 1 -22.49 -73.52 16.29
CA MET A 1 -21.02 -73.65 16.52
C MET A 1 -20.16 -73.26 15.32
N LYS A 2 -20.45 -73.67 14.07
CA LYS A 2 -19.63 -73.29 12.90
C LYS A 2 -19.65 -71.77 12.63
N ALA A 3 -20.83 -71.14 12.63
CA ALA A 3 -20.96 -69.69 12.43
C ALA A 3 -20.22 -68.86 13.51
N LEU A 4 -20.29 -69.26 14.78
CA LEU A 4 -19.57 -68.58 15.86
C LEU A 4 -18.05 -68.72 15.74
N LYS A 5 -17.54 -69.88 15.30
CA LYS A 5 -16.12 -70.08 15.02
C LYS A 5 -15.65 -69.24 13.83
N THR A 6 -16.43 -69.17 12.76
CA THR A 6 -16.14 -68.32 11.60
C THR A 6 -16.12 -66.84 11.98
N LEU A 7 -17.11 -66.38 12.75
CA LEU A 7 -17.15 -65.01 13.27
C LEU A 7 -15.92 -64.68 14.12
N LEU A 8 -15.52 -65.59 15.02
CA LEU A 8 -14.33 -65.40 15.85
C LEU A 8 -13.04 -65.28 15.01
N VAL A 9 -12.89 -66.12 13.98
CA VAL A 9 -11.71 -66.05 13.08
C VAL A 9 -11.70 -64.73 12.29
N ILE A 10 -12.85 -64.26 11.82
CA ILE A 10 -12.96 -62.96 11.13
C ILE A 10 -12.57 -61.83 12.07
N VAL A 11 -13.08 -61.82 13.30
CA VAL A 11 -12.74 -60.80 14.30
C VAL A 11 -11.24 -60.82 14.63
N LEU A 12 -10.66 -62.01 14.84
CA LEU A 12 -9.22 -62.15 15.08
C LEU A 12 -8.36 -61.69 13.90
N ALA A 13 -8.81 -61.96 12.66
CA ALA A 13 -8.13 -61.48 11.46
C ALA A 13 -8.19 -59.95 11.35
N ILE A 14 -9.33 -59.34 11.64
CA ILE A 14 -9.48 -57.87 11.66
C ILE A 14 -8.57 -57.25 12.73
N VAL A 15 -8.56 -57.82 13.94
CA VAL A 15 -7.68 -57.37 15.03
C VAL A 15 -6.20 -57.49 14.63
N ALA A 16 -5.82 -58.61 14.00
CA ALA A 16 -4.45 -58.79 13.52
C ALA A 16 -4.08 -57.76 12.43
N ILE A 17 -5.00 -57.45 11.51
CA ILE A 17 -4.80 -56.40 10.49
C ILE A 17 -4.61 -55.04 11.16
N VAL A 18 -5.47 -54.66 12.11
CA VAL A 18 -5.36 -53.38 12.83
C VAL A 18 -4.02 -53.28 13.58
N ILE A 19 -3.58 -54.36 14.23
CA ILE A 19 -2.28 -54.41 14.91
C ILE A 19 -1.14 -54.23 13.92
N VAL A 20 -1.17 -54.93 12.79
CA VAL A 20 -0.11 -54.81 11.77
C VAL A 20 -0.07 -53.38 11.22
N LEU A 21 -1.22 -52.78 10.85
CA LEU A 21 -1.28 -51.41 10.35
C LEU A 21 -0.77 -50.39 11.38
N GLY A 22 -1.14 -50.52 12.65
CA GLY A 22 -0.68 -49.62 13.71
C GLY A 22 0.82 -49.77 14.04
N LEU A 23 1.43 -50.91 13.73
CA LEU A 23 2.87 -51.13 13.91
C LEU A 23 3.71 -50.63 12.72
N ILE A 24 3.20 -50.74 11.48
CA ILE A 24 3.97 -50.40 10.26
C ILE A 24 3.62 -49.04 9.65
N GLY A 25 2.51 -48.41 10.07
CA GLY A 25 2.09 -47.11 9.55
C GLY A 25 3.08 -45.98 9.88
N PRO A 26 3.08 -44.89 9.09
CA PRO A 26 4.03 -43.79 9.22
C PRO A 26 3.88 -43.09 10.58
N SER A 27 5.00 -42.90 11.29
CA SER A 27 5.02 -42.24 12.60
C SER A 27 4.82 -40.74 12.54
N GLU A 28 5.12 -40.11 11.40
CA GLU A 28 5.00 -38.67 11.18
C GLU A 28 4.23 -38.43 9.88
N TYR A 29 3.57 -37.28 9.80
CA TYR A 29 3.00 -36.78 8.56
C TYR A 29 3.46 -35.35 8.34
N ARG A 30 3.58 -34.98 7.06
CA ARG A 30 3.86 -33.61 6.63
C ARG A 30 3.09 -33.36 5.34
N VAL A 31 2.28 -32.32 5.33
CA VAL A 31 1.59 -31.84 4.12
C VAL A 31 2.03 -30.41 3.92
N GLU A 32 2.46 -30.07 2.71
CA GLU A 32 2.84 -28.71 2.36
C GLU A 32 2.38 -28.35 0.95
N ARG A 33 2.16 -27.04 0.75
CA ARG A 33 1.95 -26.42 -0.55
C ARG A 33 2.86 -25.21 -0.65
N SER A 34 3.25 -24.86 -1.87
CA SER A 34 4.02 -23.66 -2.12
C SER A 34 3.53 -22.90 -3.34
N ILE A 35 3.67 -21.58 -3.27
CA ILE A 35 3.38 -20.67 -4.38
C ILE A 35 4.42 -19.55 -4.40
N THR A 36 4.62 -18.94 -5.57
CA THR A 36 5.35 -17.69 -5.70
C THR A 36 4.36 -16.53 -5.80
N ILE A 37 4.49 -15.58 -4.87
CA ILE A 37 3.69 -14.37 -4.77
C ILE A 37 4.53 -13.20 -5.32
N PRO A 38 4.00 -12.41 -6.27
CA PRO A 38 4.69 -11.23 -6.81
C PRO A 38 4.60 -10.05 -5.83
N ALA A 39 5.21 -10.22 -4.66
CA ALA A 39 5.31 -9.22 -3.60
C ALA A 39 6.63 -9.36 -2.84
N GLU A 40 7.16 -8.25 -2.34
CA GLU A 40 8.34 -8.20 -1.47
C GLU A 40 8.09 -9.02 -0.20
N THR A 41 9.12 -9.68 0.33
CA THR A 41 8.97 -10.58 1.49
C THR A 41 8.41 -9.88 2.72
N GLY A 42 8.70 -8.58 2.91
CA GLY A 42 8.12 -7.79 4.00
C GLY A 42 6.59 -7.65 3.91
N VAL A 43 6.03 -7.55 2.69
CA VAL A 43 4.58 -7.46 2.47
C VAL A 43 3.92 -8.80 2.76
N VAL A 44 4.50 -9.89 2.25
CA VAL A 44 3.99 -11.24 2.53
C VAL A 44 4.12 -11.60 4.00
N TRP A 45 5.24 -11.23 4.63
CA TRP A 45 5.51 -11.47 6.05
C TRP A 45 4.46 -10.83 6.95
N ALA A 46 4.07 -9.57 6.68
CA ALA A 46 3.03 -8.89 7.46
C ALA A 46 1.75 -9.75 7.54
N ASN A 47 1.28 -10.23 6.39
CA ASN A 47 0.08 -11.06 6.28
C ASN A 47 0.16 -12.43 6.97
N VAL A 48 1.36 -12.98 7.22
CA VAL A 48 1.54 -14.34 7.81
C VAL A 48 2.13 -14.33 9.22
N SER A 49 2.56 -13.18 9.71
CA SER A 49 3.22 -13.05 11.01
C SER A 49 2.22 -12.82 12.14
N ASP A 50 1.09 -12.20 11.84
CA ASP A 50 0.02 -11.89 12.78
C ASP A 50 -1.18 -12.81 12.58
N LEU A 51 -1.68 -13.42 13.65
CA LEU A 51 -2.89 -14.25 13.62
C LEU A 51 -4.17 -13.44 13.36
N GLU A 52 -4.17 -12.12 13.56
CA GLU A 52 -5.29 -11.25 13.17
C GLU A 52 -5.36 -11.13 11.65
N ASP A 53 -4.24 -10.87 10.98
CA ASP A 53 -4.16 -10.72 9.52
C ASP A 53 -4.43 -12.06 8.79
N HIS A 54 -4.14 -13.19 9.43
CA HIS A 54 -4.48 -14.52 8.90
C HIS A 54 -5.96 -14.69 8.58
N GLU A 55 -6.85 -14.09 9.37
CA GLU A 55 -8.30 -14.25 9.21
C GLU A 55 -8.79 -13.63 7.89
N GLU A 56 -8.08 -12.63 7.34
CA GLU A 56 -8.50 -11.95 6.11
C GLU A 56 -8.41 -12.83 4.87
N TRP A 57 -7.49 -13.80 4.86
CA TRP A 57 -7.25 -14.69 3.72
C TRP A 57 -7.43 -16.18 4.06
N SER A 58 -7.76 -16.50 5.31
CA SER A 58 -7.96 -17.87 5.79
C SER A 58 -9.05 -18.62 5.01
N PRO A 59 -8.75 -19.82 4.48
CA PRO A 59 -9.75 -20.64 3.79
C PRO A 59 -10.83 -21.16 4.76
N TRP A 60 -10.55 -21.21 6.07
CA TRP A 60 -11.54 -21.64 7.08
C TRP A 60 -12.48 -20.51 7.47
N ALA A 61 -12.00 -19.26 7.55
CA ALA A 61 -12.85 -18.10 7.73
C ALA A 61 -13.81 -17.89 6.54
N GLU A 62 -13.35 -18.22 5.32
CA GLU A 62 -14.23 -18.24 4.13
C GLU A 62 -15.30 -19.33 4.21
N LYS A 63 -14.97 -20.51 4.77
CA LYS A 63 -15.90 -21.63 4.92
C LYS A 63 -16.98 -21.40 5.98
N ASP A 64 -16.60 -20.78 7.10
CA ASP A 64 -17.53 -20.41 8.17
C ASP A 64 -17.37 -18.92 8.52
N PRO A 65 -18.11 -18.03 7.83
CA PRO A 65 -18.08 -16.59 8.10
C PRO A 65 -18.65 -16.20 9.48
N ASP A 66 -19.39 -17.11 10.14
CA ASP A 66 -19.97 -16.90 11.47
C ASP A 66 -19.08 -17.49 12.58
N MET A 67 -17.89 -18.01 12.24
CA MET A 67 -16.93 -18.60 13.17
C MET A 67 -16.56 -17.61 14.29
N ALA A 68 -16.70 -18.05 15.54
CA ALA A 68 -16.33 -17.23 16.68
C ALA A 68 -14.83 -17.34 16.93
N VAL A 69 -14.08 -16.28 16.66
CA VAL A 69 -12.63 -16.20 16.87
C VAL A 69 -12.29 -15.26 18.03
N THR A 70 -11.40 -15.68 18.91
CA THR A 70 -10.83 -14.86 19.99
C THR A 70 -9.31 -14.87 19.89
N ILE A 71 -8.73 -13.70 19.69
CA ILE A 71 -7.28 -13.51 19.60
C ILE A 71 -6.76 -12.87 20.89
N THR A 72 -5.67 -13.42 21.42
CA THR A 72 -5.02 -12.95 22.65
C THR A 72 -3.50 -12.92 22.48
N GLY A 73 -2.83 -12.07 23.24
CA GLY A 73 -1.38 -11.87 23.14
C GLY A 73 -1.00 -10.61 22.34
N GLU A 74 0.30 -10.43 22.12
CA GLU A 74 0.83 -9.32 21.33
C GLU A 74 0.94 -9.73 19.86
N ALA A 75 0.44 -8.87 18.96
CA ALA A 75 0.49 -9.01 17.51
C ALA A 75 1.86 -9.47 17.00
N GLY A 76 1.89 -10.58 16.27
CA GLY A 76 3.10 -11.11 15.63
C GLY A 76 4.20 -11.58 16.57
N GLN A 77 3.91 -11.78 17.87
CA GLN A 77 4.88 -12.24 18.86
C GLN A 77 4.64 -13.69 19.27
N VAL A 78 5.70 -14.35 19.74
CA VAL A 78 5.59 -15.66 20.39
C VAL A 78 4.63 -15.57 21.56
N GLY A 79 3.63 -16.46 21.57
CA GLY A 79 2.55 -16.47 22.55
C GLY A 79 1.24 -15.83 22.08
N GLN A 80 1.20 -15.16 20.92
CA GLN A 80 -0.06 -14.78 20.29
C GLN A 80 -0.88 -16.05 20.00
N LYS A 81 -2.16 -16.04 20.35
CA LYS A 81 -3.05 -17.19 20.26
C LYS A 81 -4.37 -16.79 19.62
N SER A 82 -4.81 -17.55 18.61
CA SER A 82 -6.16 -17.49 18.03
C SER A 82 -6.91 -18.75 18.43
N GLU A 83 -8.04 -18.59 19.11
CA GLU A 83 -8.97 -19.65 19.47
C GLU A 83 -10.24 -19.51 18.64
N TRP A 84 -10.69 -20.60 18.00
CA TRP A 84 -11.88 -20.59 17.16
C TRP A 84 -12.91 -21.63 17.59
N ASN A 85 -14.17 -21.29 17.33
CA ASN A 85 -15.31 -22.18 17.48
C ASN A 85 -16.25 -22.01 16.27
N GLY A 86 -16.17 -22.94 15.33
CA GLY A 86 -16.95 -22.93 14.09
C GLY A 86 -17.97 -24.07 13.98
N ASP A 87 -18.51 -24.23 12.78
CA ASP A 87 -19.48 -25.28 12.43
C ASP A 87 -18.87 -26.70 12.32
N GLU A 88 -19.65 -27.67 11.86
CA GLU A 88 -19.19 -29.07 11.69
C GLU A 88 -18.11 -29.26 10.61
N ASN A 89 -17.91 -28.28 9.73
CA ASN A 89 -16.94 -28.32 8.63
C ASN A 89 -15.59 -27.72 9.04
N VAL A 90 -15.56 -26.78 9.99
CA VAL A 90 -14.35 -26.11 10.48
C VAL A 90 -13.91 -26.64 11.86
N GLY A 91 -14.87 -27.02 12.70
CA GLY A 91 -14.61 -27.54 14.05
C GLY A 91 -14.20 -26.45 15.04
N SER A 92 -13.56 -26.87 16.13
CA SER A 92 -13.07 -25.96 17.18
C SER A 92 -11.64 -26.28 17.56
N GLY A 93 -10.88 -25.28 17.98
CA GLY A 93 -9.47 -25.44 18.31
C GLY A 93 -8.76 -24.12 18.60
N TYR A 94 -7.43 -24.20 18.65
CA TYR A 94 -6.59 -23.02 18.74
C TYR A 94 -5.28 -23.17 17.95
N GLN A 95 -4.71 -22.03 17.58
CA GLN A 95 -3.35 -21.90 17.09
C GLN A 95 -2.59 -20.90 17.94
N GLN A 96 -1.35 -21.20 18.30
CA GLN A 96 -0.48 -20.31 19.07
C GLN A 96 0.89 -20.17 18.42
N ILE A 97 1.37 -18.94 18.23
CA ILE A 97 2.71 -18.69 17.72
C ILE A 97 3.76 -19.19 18.72
N VAL A 98 4.66 -20.06 18.25
CA VAL A 98 5.77 -20.62 19.04
C VAL A 98 7.14 -20.20 18.50
N VAL A 99 7.25 -19.85 17.21
CA VAL A 99 8.47 -19.32 16.60
C VAL A 99 8.13 -18.20 15.65
N VAL A 100 8.91 -17.12 15.72
CA VAL A 100 8.88 -15.98 14.81
C VAL A 100 10.31 -15.70 14.36
N GLU A 101 10.60 -15.89 13.08
CA GLU A 101 11.82 -15.46 12.43
C GLU A 101 11.45 -14.44 11.36
N GLU A 102 11.71 -13.16 11.64
CA GLU A 102 11.31 -12.04 10.79
C GLU A 102 11.68 -12.25 9.31
N ASN A 103 10.69 -12.09 8.43
CA ASN A 103 10.79 -12.28 6.97
C ASN A 103 11.26 -13.68 6.54
N LYS A 104 11.16 -14.70 7.39
CA LYS A 104 11.66 -16.04 7.10
C LYS A 104 10.70 -17.14 7.48
N ALA A 105 10.24 -17.17 8.71
CA ALA A 105 9.49 -18.30 9.21
C ALA A 105 8.54 -17.95 10.36
N VAL A 106 7.36 -18.55 10.31
CA VAL A 106 6.42 -18.58 11.45
C VAL A 106 6.10 -20.04 11.74
N ARG A 107 6.06 -20.40 13.02
CA ARG A 107 5.58 -21.71 13.47
C ARG A 107 4.50 -21.51 14.50
N THR A 108 3.41 -22.26 14.36
CA THR A 108 2.32 -22.26 15.33
C THR A 108 2.07 -23.68 15.87
N ASP A 109 1.81 -23.78 17.17
CA ASP A 109 1.21 -24.96 17.78
C ASP A 109 -0.28 -24.93 17.45
N LEU A 110 -0.73 -25.88 16.63
CA LEU A 110 -2.09 -25.99 16.12
C LEU A 110 -2.78 -27.20 16.75
N HIS A 111 -3.86 -26.93 17.48
CA HIS A 111 -4.61 -27.92 18.22
C HIS A 111 -6.10 -27.87 17.83
N PHE A 112 -6.55 -28.90 17.11
CA PHE A 112 -7.97 -29.18 16.87
C PHE A 112 -8.56 -29.94 18.06
N ILE A 113 -9.73 -29.55 18.54
CA ILE A 113 -10.44 -30.14 19.69
C ILE A 113 -11.65 -30.94 19.21
N GLU A 114 -12.53 -30.32 18.40
CA GLU A 114 -13.71 -30.97 17.83
C GLU A 114 -13.69 -30.94 16.30
N PRO A 115 -14.24 -31.97 15.61
CA PRO A 115 -14.85 -33.19 16.16
C PRO A 115 -13.84 -34.27 16.60
N TRP A 116 -12.55 -34.11 16.27
CA TRP A 116 -11.49 -35.03 16.63
C TRP A 116 -10.28 -34.27 17.16
N GLU A 117 -9.79 -34.67 18.33
CA GLU A 117 -8.62 -34.05 18.94
C GLU A 117 -7.35 -34.39 18.13
N SER A 118 -6.60 -33.36 17.76
CA SER A 118 -5.37 -33.46 16.98
C SER A 118 -4.46 -32.28 17.27
N GLN A 119 -3.17 -32.56 17.51
CA GLN A 119 -2.15 -31.53 17.70
C GLN A 119 -1.06 -31.67 16.63
N SER A 120 -0.62 -30.53 16.12
CA SER A 120 0.31 -30.42 15.00
C SER A 120 1.09 -29.10 15.05
N THR A 121 2.18 -29.01 14.31
CA THR A 121 2.87 -27.75 14.06
C THR A 121 2.48 -27.26 12.67
N ALA A 122 1.89 -26.07 12.59
CA ALA A 122 1.71 -25.38 11.32
C ALA A 122 2.92 -24.47 11.03
N THR A 123 3.30 -24.38 9.77
CA THR A 123 4.58 -23.84 9.31
C THR A 123 4.36 -22.91 8.13
N PHE A 124 4.91 -21.69 8.22
CA PHE A 124 5.09 -20.80 7.07
C PHE A 124 6.58 -20.56 6.87
N ASP A 125 7.07 -20.82 5.66
CA ASP A 125 8.44 -20.54 5.24
C ASP A 125 8.44 -19.57 4.06
N LEU A 126 9.22 -18.51 4.16
CA LEU A 126 9.38 -17.46 3.18
C LEU A 126 10.80 -17.50 2.61
N GLU A 127 10.89 -17.61 1.29
CA GLU A 127 12.13 -17.48 0.53
C GLU A 127 12.05 -16.20 -0.32
N ASP A 128 12.92 -15.24 -0.01
CA ASP A 128 13.08 -13.99 -0.75
C ASP A 128 13.69 -14.26 -2.14
N LEU A 129 12.95 -13.90 -3.19
CA LEU A 129 13.38 -14.01 -4.58
C LEU A 129 13.63 -12.63 -5.23
N GLY A 130 13.66 -11.55 -4.44
CA GLY A 130 13.83 -10.17 -4.87
C GLY A 130 12.51 -9.44 -5.03
N ASP A 131 11.90 -9.51 -6.21
CA ASP A 131 10.60 -8.88 -6.53
C ASP A 131 9.40 -9.78 -6.24
N SER A 132 9.67 -10.97 -5.71
CA SER A 132 8.68 -11.98 -5.38
C SER A 132 9.14 -12.81 -4.19
N THR A 133 8.20 -13.50 -3.57
CA THR A 133 8.45 -14.35 -2.40
C THR A 133 7.88 -15.72 -2.67
N ARG A 134 8.67 -16.79 -2.46
CA ARG A 134 8.12 -18.14 -2.40
C ARG A 134 7.65 -18.39 -0.98
N VAL A 135 6.37 -18.72 -0.86
CA VAL A 135 5.74 -19.10 0.41
C VAL A 135 5.53 -20.60 0.39
N THR A 136 5.95 -21.28 1.45
CA THR A 136 5.60 -22.67 1.72
C THR A 136 4.76 -22.72 2.98
N TRP A 137 3.52 -23.20 2.85
CA TRP A 137 2.63 -23.44 3.98
C TRP A 137 2.52 -24.94 4.20
N GLY A 138 2.77 -25.40 5.41
CA GLY A 138 2.64 -26.80 5.76
C GLY A 138 2.14 -27.06 7.17
N ILE A 139 1.79 -28.32 7.41
CA ILE A 139 1.42 -28.88 8.70
C ILE A 139 2.21 -30.17 8.90
N GLU A 140 2.77 -30.35 10.10
CA GLU A 140 3.51 -31.54 10.47
C GLU A 140 3.10 -32.02 11.87
N GLY A 141 3.09 -33.34 12.07
CA GLY A 141 2.68 -33.93 13.33
C GLY A 141 2.99 -35.41 13.43
N GLU A 142 2.79 -35.95 14.64
CA GLU A 142 3.03 -37.36 14.95
C GLU A 142 1.74 -38.18 14.91
N ASN A 143 1.79 -39.36 14.30
CA ASN A 143 0.70 -40.32 14.31
C ASN A 143 0.84 -41.27 15.52
N ASN A 144 -0.12 -41.20 16.44
CA ASN A 144 -0.30 -42.23 17.45
C ASN A 144 -0.73 -43.57 16.79
N PHE A 145 -0.84 -44.65 17.59
CA PHE A 145 -1.19 -45.97 17.06
C PHE A 145 -2.47 -45.99 16.22
N MET A 146 -3.52 -45.28 16.64
CA MET A 146 -4.77 -45.17 15.87
C MET A 146 -4.60 -44.27 14.64
N GLY A 147 -3.85 -43.17 14.75
CA GLY A 147 -3.49 -42.31 13.61
C GLY A 147 -2.77 -43.07 12.50
N LYS A 148 -1.86 -43.99 12.85
CA LYS A 148 -1.17 -44.89 11.90
C LYS A 148 -2.11 -45.85 11.18
N VAL A 149 -3.14 -46.33 11.86
CA VAL A 149 -4.18 -47.17 11.24
C VAL A 149 -5.04 -46.31 10.31
N MET A 150 -5.44 -45.12 10.76
CA MET A 150 -6.28 -44.21 10.01
C MET A 150 -5.59 -43.63 8.77
N SER A 151 -4.27 -43.40 8.80
CA SER A 151 -3.50 -42.84 7.68
C SER A 151 -3.50 -43.74 6.43
N VAL A 152 -3.86 -45.02 6.56
CA VAL A 152 -4.02 -45.96 5.43
C VAL A 152 -5.35 -45.73 4.71
N PHE A 153 -6.36 -45.20 5.41
CA PHE A 153 -7.71 -44.97 4.90
C PHE A 153 -8.03 -43.49 4.69
N MET A 154 -7.32 -42.59 5.37
CA MET A 154 -7.45 -41.13 5.28
C MET A 154 -6.18 -40.53 4.69
N ASP A 155 -6.35 -39.84 3.57
CA ASP A 155 -5.27 -39.18 2.85
C ASP A 155 -5.24 -37.71 3.27
N MET A 156 -4.36 -37.36 4.21
CA MET A 156 -4.26 -36.01 4.74
C MET A 156 -3.97 -34.97 3.66
N ASP A 157 -3.17 -35.33 2.65
CA ASP A 157 -2.89 -34.45 1.52
C ASP A 157 -4.18 -34.07 0.77
N LYS A 158 -5.09 -35.03 0.56
CA LYS A 158 -6.39 -34.76 -0.08
C LYS A 158 -7.37 -34.00 0.80
N MET A 159 -7.22 -34.08 2.12
CA MET A 159 -8.13 -33.44 3.06
C MET A 159 -7.75 -31.98 3.32
N VAL A 160 -6.47 -31.68 3.53
CA VAL A 160 -6.02 -30.30 3.86
C VAL A 160 -5.29 -29.61 2.71
N GLY A 161 -4.74 -30.36 1.75
CA GLY A 161 -4.03 -29.80 0.60
C GLY A 161 -4.86 -28.80 -0.22
N PRO A 162 -6.14 -29.08 -0.54
CA PRO A 162 -6.99 -28.11 -1.23
C PRO A 162 -7.20 -26.81 -0.45
N ASP A 163 -7.27 -26.88 0.88
CA ASP A 163 -7.42 -25.71 1.74
C ASP A 163 -6.13 -24.88 1.74
N PHE A 164 -4.96 -25.53 1.76
CA PHE A 164 -3.68 -24.84 1.64
C PHE A 164 -3.52 -24.18 0.27
N GLU A 165 -3.94 -24.85 -0.81
CA GLU A 165 -3.95 -24.27 -2.15
C GLU A 165 -4.88 -23.04 -2.21
N ARG A 166 -6.08 -23.13 -1.61
CA ARG A 166 -7.03 -22.02 -1.53
C ARG A 166 -6.50 -20.86 -0.71
N GLY A 167 -5.98 -21.10 0.49
CA GLY A 167 -5.44 -20.05 1.33
C GLY A 167 -4.18 -19.41 0.76
N LEU A 168 -3.27 -20.18 0.12
CA LEU A 168 -2.14 -19.59 -0.61
C LEU A 168 -2.58 -18.75 -1.82
N ALA A 169 -3.68 -19.11 -2.47
CA ALA A 169 -4.27 -18.27 -3.51
C ALA A 169 -4.84 -16.97 -2.94
N ASN A 170 -5.55 -17.03 -1.81
CA ASN A 170 -6.08 -15.85 -1.11
C ASN A 170 -4.94 -14.94 -0.62
N LEU A 171 -3.91 -15.50 0.02
CA LEU A 171 -2.71 -14.79 0.47
C LEU A 171 -2.02 -14.08 -0.72
N LYS A 172 -1.93 -14.76 -1.87
CA LYS A 172 -1.39 -14.15 -3.08
C LYS A 172 -2.21 -12.95 -3.52
N GLU A 173 -3.53 -13.01 -3.49
CA GLU A 173 -4.40 -11.90 -3.87
C GLU A 173 -4.20 -10.68 -2.97
N VAL A 174 -4.26 -10.87 -1.65
CA VAL A 174 -4.11 -9.77 -0.68
C VAL A 174 -2.70 -9.15 -0.75
N SER A 175 -1.64 -9.96 -0.69
CA SER A 175 -0.27 -9.43 -0.73
C SER A 175 0.10 -8.79 -2.07
N THR A 176 -0.45 -9.27 -3.19
CA THR A 176 -0.23 -8.61 -4.50
C THR A 176 -0.95 -7.28 -4.57
N ALA A 177 -2.17 -7.18 -4.01
CA ALA A 177 -2.91 -5.92 -3.96
C ALA A 177 -2.19 -4.89 -3.08
N GLU A 178 -1.67 -5.30 -1.93
CA GLU A 178 -0.87 -4.45 -1.04
C GLU A 178 0.44 -4.01 -1.68
N GLN A 179 1.16 -4.93 -2.34
CA GLN A 179 2.36 -4.57 -3.09
C GLN A 179 2.05 -3.52 -4.17
N ALA A 180 0.96 -3.71 -4.92
CA ALA A 180 0.55 -2.75 -5.94
C ALA A 180 0.21 -1.37 -5.36
N ALA A 181 -0.43 -1.32 -4.19
CA ALA A 181 -0.70 -0.07 -3.48
C ALA A 181 0.60 0.60 -3.02
N LEU A 182 1.54 -0.17 -2.46
CA LEU A 182 2.85 0.32 -2.05
C LEU A 182 3.67 0.87 -3.22
N ASP A 183 3.67 0.15 -4.35
CA ASP A 183 4.35 0.57 -5.56
C ASP A 183 3.71 1.83 -6.17
N ALA A 184 2.38 1.96 -6.09
CA ALA A 184 1.68 3.17 -6.50
C ALA A 184 2.10 4.39 -5.65
N GLU A 185 2.23 4.24 -4.33
CA GLU A 185 2.73 5.30 -3.45
C GLU A 185 4.20 5.63 -3.73
N ARG A 186 5.06 4.61 -3.87
CA ARG A 186 6.48 4.80 -4.23
C ARG A 186 6.63 5.49 -5.59
N ALA A 187 5.75 5.18 -6.55
CA ALA A 187 5.75 5.82 -7.85
C ALA A 187 5.40 7.32 -7.76
N LYS A 188 4.62 7.77 -6.77
CA LYS A 188 4.38 9.22 -6.56
C LYS A 188 5.63 9.94 -6.07
N MET A 189 6.54 9.24 -5.39
CA MET A 189 7.75 9.87 -4.85
C MET A 189 8.85 10.02 -5.90
N VAL A 190 9.41 11.23 -5.98
CA VAL A 190 10.60 11.54 -6.79
C VAL A 190 11.53 12.43 -5.99
N ASP A 191 12.77 12.00 -5.80
CA ASP A 191 13.80 12.72 -5.02
C ASP A 191 13.34 13.20 -3.63
N GLY A 192 12.47 12.44 -2.96
CA GLY A 192 11.93 12.79 -1.63
C GLY A 192 10.72 13.73 -1.65
N PHE A 193 10.19 14.06 -2.83
CA PHE A 193 8.93 14.81 -2.98
C PHE A 193 7.81 13.89 -3.42
N THR A 194 6.66 14.00 -2.77
CA THR A 194 5.40 13.39 -3.26
C THR A 194 4.85 14.25 -4.38
N ILE A 195 4.67 13.65 -5.56
CA ILE A 195 4.10 14.30 -6.74
C ILE A 195 2.75 13.68 -7.04
N GLU A 196 1.69 14.46 -6.85
CA GLU A 196 0.33 14.05 -7.15
C GLU A 196 -0.10 14.48 -8.55
N THR A 197 -0.94 13.69 -9.19
CA THR A 197 -1.65 14.11 -10.40
C THR A 197 -3.03 14.63 -9.99
N MET A 198 -3.36 15.86 -10.37
CA MET A 198 -4.69 16.42 -10.15
C MET A 198 -5.27 17.00 -11.44
N GLU A 199 -6.58 16.86 -11.60
CA GLU A 199 -7.32 17.61 -12.62
C GLU A 199 -7.54 19.04 -12.12
N ARG A 200 -7.16 20.03 -12.92
CA ARG A 200 -7.34 21.45 -12.59
C ARG A 200 -8.32 22.10 -13.57
N PRO A 201 -9.23 22.97 -13.07
CA PRO A 201 -10.05 23.79 -13.95
C PRO A 201 -9.19 24.83 -14.68
N GLY A 202 -9.69 25.31 -15.81
CA GLY A 202 -9.08 26.44 -16.51
C GLY A 202 -9.20 27.69 -15.65
N MET A 203 -8.13 28.48 -15.58
CA MET A 203 -8.08 29.70 -14.79
C MET A 203 -7.36 30.81 -15.55
N THR A 204 -7.85 32.04 -15.37
CA THR A 204 -7.19 33.22 -15.91
C THR A 204 -6.50 33.99 -14.79
N TYR A 205 -5.23 34.31 -14.99
CA TYR A 205 -4.40 35.04 -14.05
C TYR A 205 -4.28 36.50 -14.46
N VAL A 206 -4.40 37.41 -13.50
CA VAL A 206 -4.11 38.83 -13.67
C VAL A 206 -2.86 39.14 -12.86
N GLY A 207 -1.86 39.77 -13.49
CA GLY A 207 -0.60 40.07 -12.81
C GLY A 207 0.31 41.06 -13.54
N VAL A 208 1.47 41.28 -12.96
CA VAL A 208 2.58 41.99 -13.61
C VAL A 208 3.51 40.94 -14.21
N ARG A 209 3.72 40.96 -15.53
CA ARG A 209 4.68 40.08 -16.22
C ARG A 209 5.94 40.83 -16.62
N LYS A 210 7.11 40.25 -16.36
CA LYS A 210 8.39 40.83 -16.75
C LYS A 210 9.49 39.77 -16.81
N THR A 211 10.41 39.93 -17.75
CA THR A 211 11.70 39.22 -17.71
C THR A 211 12.67 39.92 -16.77
N ILE A 212 13.06 39.28 -15.68
CA ILE A 212 13.91 39.85 -14.61
C ILE A 212 15.17 39.01 -14.36
N PRO A 213 16.27 39.61 -13.86
CA PRO A 213 17.36 38.86 -13.25
C PRO A 213 16.90 38.13 -11.99
N TRP A 214 17.47 36.97 -11.69
CA TRP A 214 17.14 36.23 -10.45
C TRP A 214 17.43 37.04 -9.18
N SER A 215 18.44 37.91 -9.20
CA SER A 215 18.77 38.80 -8.06
C SER A 215 17.66 39.80 -7.72
N ASP A 216 16.74 40.07 -8.65
CA ASP A 216 15.67 41.04 -8.49
C ASP A 216 14.33 40.39 -8.09
N MET A 217 14.29 39.06 -7.95
CA MET A 217 13.06 38.27 -7.82
C MET A 217 12.23 38.65 -6.59
N GLU A 218 12.84 38.71 -5.41
CA GLU A 218 12.18 39.09 -4.16
C GLU A 218 11.57 40.49 -4.25
N LYS A 219 12.36 41.46 -4.73
CA LYS A 219 11.91 42.83 -4.95
C LYS A 219 10.78 42.91 -5.98
N PHE A 220 10.84 42.11 -7.03
CA PHE A 220 9.80 42.05 -8.05
C PHE A 220 8.49 41.52 -7.48
N PHE A 221 8.50 40.42 -6.73
CA PHE A 221 7.30 39.84 -6.13
C PHE A 221 6.66 40.78 -5.12
N GLY A 222 7.43 41.35 -4.19
CA GLY A 222 6.89 42.28 -3.18
C GLY A 222 6.19 43.50 -3.80
N ASN A 223 6.80 44.11 -4.81
CA ASN A 223 6.19 45.25 -5.51
C ASN A 223 4.99 44.84 -6.38
N SER A 224 5.08 43.71 -7.06
CA SER A 224 4.05 43.25 -8.00
C SER A 224 2.80 42.81 -7.28
N PHE A 225 2.90 42.04 -6.19
CA PHE A 225 1.73 41.65 -5.41
C PHE A 225 1.01 42.85 -4.81
N GLY A 226 1.73 43.82 -4.23
CA GLY A 226 1.11 45.06 -3.75
C GLY A 226 0.34 45.81 -4.84
N LYS A 227 0.90 45.88 -6.05
CA LYS A 227 0.23 46.50 -7.20
C LYS A 227 -1.00 45.71 -7.67
N VAL A 228 -0.89 44.39 -7.78
CA VAL A 228 -1.95 43.50 -8.26
C VAL A 228 -3.13 43.51 -7.30
N PHE A 229 -2.91 43.21 -6.02
CA PHE A 229 -4.00 43.17 -5.04
C PHE A 229 -4.63 44.55 -4.82
N GLY A 230 -3.86 45.64 -4.92
CA GLY A 230 -4.42 46.99 -4.93
C GLY A 230 -5.36 47.24 -6.11
N ALA A 231 -4.99 46.80 -7.31
CA ALA A 231 -5.82 46.94 -8.50
C ALA A 231 -7.06 46.02 -8.47
N LEU A 232 -6.93 44.79 -7.98
CA LEU A 232 -8.06 43.87 -7.76
C LEU A 232 -9.08 44.50 -6.81
N GLY A 233 -8.61 45.06 -5.68
CA GLY A 233 -9.46 45.75 -4.71
C GLY A 233 -10.20 46.96 -5.31
N GLN A 234 -9.51 47.80 -6.09
CA GLN A 234 -10.12 48.94 -6.77
C GLN A 234 -11.17 48.53 -7.81
N ALA A 235 -10.99 47.39 -8.47
CA ALA A 235 -11.92 46.83 -9.45
C ALA A 235 -13.05 46.00 -8.82
N GLY A 236 -13.06 45.82 -7.49
CA GLY A 236 -14.03 44.97 -6.79
C GLY A 236 -13.92 43.49 -7.16
N VAL A 237 -12.74 43.02 -7.56
CA VAL A 237 -12.48 41.64 -7.97
C VAL A 237 -11.89 40.86 -6.81
N GLN A 238 -12.45 39.68 -6.53
CA GLN A 238 -11.92 38.75 -5.54
C GLN A 238 -11.01 37.73 -6.21
N PRO A 239 -9.77 37.51 -5.72
CA PRO A 239 -8.89 36.48 -6.23
C PRO A 239 -9.46 35.08 -5.93
N GLN A 240 -9.22 34.13 -6.84
CA GLN A 240 -9.60 32.72 -6.74
C GLN A 240 -8.39 31.89 -6.27
N GLY A 241 -8.03 32.04 -5.00
CA GLY A 241 -6.94 31.28 -4.38
C GLY A 241 -5.78 32.16 -3.93
N ALA A 242 -4.63 31.52 -3.71
CA ALA A 242 -3.42 32.16 -3.20
C ALA A 242 -2.76 33.09 -4.23
N PRO A 243 -1.90 34.04 -3.79
CA PRO A 243 -0.98 34.72 -4.68
C PRO A 243 -0.18 33.73 -5.53
N THR A 244 0.02 34.04 -6.80
CA THR A 244 0.59 33.09 -7.77
C THR A 244 1.75 33.70 -8.55
N ALA A 245 2.76 32.89 -8.83
CA ALA A 245 3.75 33.13 -9.87
C ALA A 245 3.54 32.16 -11.05
N LEU A 246 3.56 32.70 -12.27
CA LEU A 246 3.63 31.90 -13.50
C LEU A 246 5.01 32.07 -14.13
N TYR A 247 5.75 30.99 -14.30
CA TYR A 247 7.08 30.96 -14.91
C TYR A 247 6.97 30.48 -16.36
N PHE A 248 7.23 31.40 -17.29
CA PHE A 248 7.23 31.15 -18.73
C PHE A 248 8.59 30.69 -19.26
N MET A 249 9.64 31.10 -18.56
CA MET A 249 11.02 30.79 -18.91
C MET A 249 11.89 30.83 -17.65
N TRP A 250 12.76 29.83 -17.51
CA TRP A 250 13.83 29.78 -16.54
C TRP A 250 15.17 29.63 -17.27
N ASP A 251 15.95 30.71 -17.32
CA ASP A 251 17.21 30.77 -18.06
C ASP A 251 18.39 30.72 -17.07
N GLU A 252 18.98 29.54 -16.94
CA GLU A 252 20.12 29.30 -16.03
C GLU A 252 21.41 29.93 -16.54
N GLU A 253 21.61 30.01 -17.86
CA GLU A 253 22.83 30.55 -18.46
C GLU A 253 22.94 32.04 -18.18
N ASN A 254 21.86 32.79 -18.41
CA ASN A 254 21.83 34.24 -18.23
C ASN A 254 21.30 34.67 -16.86
N LYS A 255 20.87 33.72 -16.00
CA LYS A 255 20.28 33.96 -14.68
C LYS A 255 19.08 34.90 -14.73
N ARG A 256 18.17 34.63 -15.66
CA ARG A 256 16.93 35.40 -15.87
C ARG A 256 15.70 34.49 -15.83
N ALA A 257 14.56 35.08 -15.50
CA ALA A 257 13.27 34.41 -15.60
C ALA A 257 12.24 35.34 -16.24
N ASP A 258 11.37 34.80 -17.10
CA ASP A 258 10.14 35.47 -17.52
C ASP A 258 9.01 34.99 -16.63
N VAL A 259 8.51 35.89 -15.79
CA VAL A 259 7.59 35.57 -14.70
C VAL A 259 6.43 36.57 -14.67
N LEU A 260 5.23 36.06 -14.38
CA LEU A 260 4.07 36.85 -14.00
C LEU A 260 3.81 36.64 -12.51
N ALA A 261 3.81 37.73 -11.73
CA ALA A 261 3.35 37.73 -10.33
C ALA A 261 1.93 38.29 -10.27
N GLY A 262 0.99 37.51 -9.75
CA GLY A 262 -0.43 37.85 -9.83
C GLY A 262 -1.35 37.01 -8.96
N ALA A 263 -2.61 36.91 -9.38
CA ALA A 263 -3.61 36.04 -8.77
C ALA A 263 -4.54 35.49 -9.84
N ALA A 264 -5.06 34.27 -9.61
CA ALA A 264 -6.15 33.72 -10.40
C ALA A 264 -7.44 34.51 -10.16
N VAL A 265 -8.25 34.69 -11.21
CA VAL A 265 -9.57 35.34 -11.18
C VAL A 265 -10.50 34.63 -12.15
N SER A 266 -11.80 34.91 -12.07
CA SER A 266 -12.75 34.44 -13.07
C SER A 266 -12.45 35.04 -14.45
N ASP A 267 -12.79 34.34 -15.53
CA ASP A 267 -12.62 34.86 -16.90
C ASP A 267 -13.36 36.19 -17.11
N ALA A 268 -14.53 36.33 -16.49
CA ALA A 268 -15.33 37.55 -16.52
C ALA A 268 -14.61 38.73 -15.82
N ASP A 269 -13.93 38.47 -14.71
CA ASP A 269 -13.19 39.49 -13.99
C ASP A 269 -11.85 39.84 -14.66
N ALA A 270 -11.19 38.86 -15.28
CA ALA A 270 -9.95 39.08 -16.03
C ALA A 270 -10.14 40.12 -17.15
N ALA A 271 -11.32 40.12 -17.80
CA ALA A 271 -11.65 41.07 -18.85
C ALA A 271 -11.56 42.55 -18.41
N LYS A 272 -11.72 42.84 -17.11
CA LYS A 272 -11.59 44.20 -16.54
C LYS A 272 -10.16 44.74 -16.60
N PHE A 273 -9.17 43.87 -16.73
CA PHE A 273 -7.74 44.23 -16.73
C PHE A 273 -7.13 44.24 -18.13
N THR A 274 -7.87 43.81 -19.15
CA THR A 274 -7.44 43.87 -20.55
C THR A 274 -7.10 45.32 -20.95
N GLY A 275 -5.87 45.56 -21.37
CA GLY A 275 -5.40 46.89 -21.76
C GLY A 275 -5.07 47.83 -20.58
N THR A 276 -5.16 47.36 -19.33
CA THR A 276 -4.75 48.15 -18.16
C THR A 276 -3.23 48.29 -18.12
N ALA A 277 -2.75 49.54 -18.04
CA ALA A 277 -1.32 49.84 -18.11
C ALA A 277 -0.52 49.11 -17.01
N GLY A 278 0.42 48.27 -17.44
CA GLY A 278 1.29 47.51 -16.55
C GLY A 278 0.59 46.37 -15.79
N MET A 279 -0.55 45.89 -16.30
CA MET A 279 -1.14 44.60 -15.97
C MET A 279 -1.13 43.70 -17.21
N SER A 280 -1.15 42.40 -16.97
CA SER A 280 -1.19 41.35 -17.98
C SER A 280 -2.19 40.29 -17.54
N THR A 281 -2.86 39.70 -18.52
CA THR A 281 -3.73 38.54 -18.33
C THR A 281 -3.12 37.32 -19.00
N TYR A 282 -3.26 36.15 -18.38
CA TYR A 282 -2.83 34.88 -18.96
C TYR A 282 -3.79 33.76 -18.57
N ALA A 283 -4.31 33.03 -19.56
CA ALA A 283 -5.20 31.91 -19.33
C ALA A 283 -4.42 30.60 -19.35
N VAL A 284 -4.64 29.77 -18.33
CA VAL A 284 -4.16 28.39 -18.28
C VAL A 284 -5.37 27.49 -18.51
N ALA A 285 -5.32 26.66 -19.56
CA ALA A 285 -6.46 25.79 -19.91
C ALA A 285 -6.69 24.70 -18.84
N PRO A 286 -7.90 24.11 -18.73
CA PRO A 286 -8.15 22.97 -17.85
C PRO A 286 -7.34 21.74 -18.26
N GLY A 287 -7.11 20.84 -17.31
CA GLY A 287 -6.49 19.54 -17.59
C GLY A 287 -5.71 18.99 -16.40
N ASN A 288 -5.02 17.88 -16.63
CA ASN A 288 -4.17 17.28 -15.60
C ASN A 288 -2.93 18.13 -15.34
N ALA A 289 -2.49 18.11 -14.09
CA ALA A 289 -1.25 18.72 -13.65
C ALA A 289 -0.56 17.83 -12.62
N TYR A 290 0.77 17.83 -12.63
CA TYR A 290 1.54 17.32 -11.49
C TYR A 290 1.70 18.40 -10.44
N VAL A 291 1.62 18.02 -9.18
CA VAL A 291 1.63 18.94 -8.04
C VAL A 291 2.52 18.45 -6.92
N ILE A 292 3.31 19.37 -6.39
CA ILE A 292 4.07 19.22 -5.14
C ILE A 292 3.58 20.27 -4.16
N ASP A 293 3.21 19.84 -2.96
CA ASP A 293 3.05 20.73 -1.81
C ASP A 293 4.41 20.82 -1.08
N TYR A 294 5.17 21.88 -1.36
CA TYR A 294 6.51 22.12 -0.83
C TYR A 294 6.44 22.89 0.49
N PHE A 295 7.10 22.38 1.53
CA PHE A 295 7.26 23.04 2.82
C PHE A 295 8.72 23.43 3.04
N GLY A 296 8.99 24.74 3.14
CA GLY A 296 10.34 25.26 3.34
C GLY A 296 10.58 26.63 2.70
N GLY A 297 11.76 27.18 2.92
CA GLY A 297 12.16 28.45 2.33
C GLY A 297 12.35 28.34 0.80
N TYR A 298 12.12 29.45 0.08
CA TYR A 298 12.14 29.49 -1.39
C TYR A 298 13.47 29.05 -2.02
N ALA A 299 14.60 29.21 -1.34
CA ALA A 299 15.90 28.77 -1.86
C ALA A 299 15.96 27.24 -2.11
N GLY A 300 15.13 26.45 -1.41
CA GLY A 300 15.06 25.00 -1.58
C GLY A 300 14.03 24.53 -2.61
N SER A 301 13.13 25.39 -3.11
CA SER A 301 12.06 24.96 -4.04
C SER A 301 12.62 24.47 -5.38
N GLY A 302 13.83 24.89 -5.76
CA GLY A 302 14.52 24.39 -6.95
C GLY A 302 14.66 22.86 -6.99
N ALA A 303 14.82 22.20 -5.84
CA ALA A 303 14.86 20.74 -5.77
C ALA A 303 13.51 20.10 -6.13
N ALA A 304 12.39 20.71 -5.69
CA ALA A 304 11.05 20.27 -6.04
C ALA A 304 10.77 20.44 -7.55
N HIS A 305 11.24 21.54 -8.15
CA HIS A 305 11.16 21.73 -9.61
C HIS A 305 11.96 20.68 -10.39
N MET A 306 13.15 20.31 -9.93
CA MET A 306 13.94 19.23 -10.55
C MET A 306 13.24 17.87 -10.43
N ALA A 307 12.62 17.58 -9.28
CA ALA A 307 11.82 16.36 -9.10
C ALA A 307 10.64 16.31 -10.08
N MET A 308 9.99 17.46 -10.32
CA MET A 308 8.91 17.58 -11.30
C MET A 308 9.38 17.28 -12.73
N ASP A 309 10.52 17.81 -13.14
CA ASP A 309 11.12 17.53 -14.45
C ASP A 309 11.45 16.04 -14.62
N LYS A 310 12.03 15.41 -13.58
CA LYS A 310 12.27 13.96 -13.57
C LYS A 310 10.98 13.15 -13.70
N LYS A 311 9.91 13.56 -13.00
CA LYS A 311 8.60 12.91 -13.10
C LYS A 311 8.02 12.98 -14.50
N ILE A 312 8.03 14.16 -15.10
CA ILE A 312 7.56 14.38 -16.47
C ILE A 312 8.30 13.50 -17.45
N LYS A 313 9.64 13.44 -17.35
CA LYS A 313 10.47 12.56 -18.20
C LYS A 313 10.17 11.08 -17.97
N ARG A 314 10.05 10.66 -16.72
CA ARG A 314 9.78 9.25 -16.34
C ARG A 314 8.44 8.77 -16.89
N ASP A 315 7.42 9.62 -16.80
CA ASP A 315 6.07 9.30 -17.26
C ASP A 315 5.88 9.51 -18.78
N GLY A 316 6.88 10.07 -19.48
CA GLY A 316 6.76 10.41 -20.90
C GLY A 316 5.76 11.53 -21.19
N ALA A 317 5.41 12.32 -20.17
CA ALA A 317 4.51 13.46 -20.27
C ALA A 317 5.23 14.69 -20.86
N SER A 318 4.47 15.74 -21.16
CA SER A 318 5.02 17.04 -21.54
C SER A 318 4.42 18.17 -20.69
N MET A 319 5.23 19.11 -20.22
CA MET A 319 4.71 20.29 -19.53
C MET A 319 3.99 21.19 -20.54
N ARG A 320 2.78 21.61 -20.20
CA ARG A 320 1.99 22.56 -20.96
C ARG A 320 2.15 23.96 -20.35
N GLU A 321 2.29 24.95 -21.24
CA GLU A 321 2.21 26.38 -20.93
C GLU A 321 3.31 26.92 -20.00
N VAL A 322 3.13 26.77 -18.68
CA VAL A 322 3.92 27.45 -17.64
C VAL A 322 4.02 26.61 -16.38
N ALA A 323 5.12 26.75 -15.64
CA ALA A 323 5.18 26.30 -14.25
C ALA A 323 4.47 27.33 -13.36
N ILE A 324 3.74 26.86 -12.36
CA ILE A 324 2.90 27.67 -11.48
C ILE A 324 3.36 27.47 -10.03
N GLU A 325 3.60 28.54 -9.30
CA GLU A 325 3.77 28.50 -7.84
C GLU A 325 2.64 29.27 -7.16
N GLU A 326 1.98 28.63 -6.19
CA GLU A 326 0.93 29.21 -5.36
C GLU A 326 1.45 29.34 -3.92
N TYR A 327 1.50 30.57 -3.42
CA TYR A 327 2.07 30.89 -2.10
C TYR A 327 0.98 30.79 -1.04
N ILE A 328 0.78 29.59 -0.48
CA ILE A 328 -0.32 29.29 0.45
C ILE A 328 -0.08 29.95 1.81
N THR A 329 1.16 29.94 2.30
CA THR A 329 1.56 30.68 3.51
C THR A 329 2.11 32.05 3.15
N ASP A 330 1.70 33.08 3.90
CA ASP A 330 2.24 34.44 3.80
C ASP A 330 3.51 34.60 4.67
N PRO A 331 4.69 34.83 4.08
CA PRO A 331 5.93 35.08 4.82
C PRO A 331 5.88 36.29 5.77
N GLY A 332 4.98 37.25 5.51
CA GLY A 332 4.75 38.38 6.41
C GLY A 332 4.02 37.99 7.70
N GLN A 333 3.35 36.83 7.72
CA GLN A 333 2.60 36.31 8.87
C GLN A 333 3.30 35.14 9.56
N GLU A 334 4.01 34.29 8.81
CA GLU A 334 4.81 33.19 9.35
C GLU A 334 6.31 33.50 9.19
N PRO A 335 7.03 33.89 10.25
CA PRO A 335 8.46 34.17 10.16
C PRO A 335 9.32 32.90 10.04
N ASP A 336 8.82 31.72 10.42
CA ASP A 336 9.56 30.45 10.31
C ASP A 336 9.45 29.87 8.89
N SER A 337 10.52 30.02 8.13
CA SER A 337 10.54 29.59 6.73
C SER A 337 10.44 28.09 6.52
N SER A 338 10.68 27.25 7.55
CA SER A 338 10.44 25.80 7.43
C SER A 338 8.96 25.43 7.33
N LYS A 339 8.07 26.35 7.71
CA LYS A 339 6.61 26.16 7.67
C LYS A 339 5.96 26.77 6.44
N TRP A 340 6.72 27.47 5.60
CA TRP A 340 6.18 28.11 4.41
C TRP A 340 5.70 27.05 3.43
N HIS A 341 4.41 27.09 3.10
CA HIS A 341 3.79 26.20 2.13
C HIS A 341 3.70 26.89 0.77
N THR A 342 4.40 26.32 -0.22
CA THR A 342 4.30 26.69 -1.63
C THR A 342 3.80 25.49 -2.41
N ARG A 343 2.71 25.64 -3.14
CA ARG A 343 2.20 24.62 -4.04
C ARG A 343 2.77 24.84 -5.43
N ILE A 344 3.54 23.88 -5.93
CA ILE A 344 4.19 23.92 -7.24
C ILE A 344 3.39 23.05 -8.19
N VAL A 345 2.94 23.62 -9.30
CA VAL A 345 2.03 22.96 -10.26
C VAL A 345 2.57 23.04 -11.67
N TYR A 346 2.62 21.88 -12.33
CA TYR A 346 3.03 21.73 -13.72
C TYR A 346 1.86 21.15 -14.50
N PRO A 347 1.10 21.97 -15.26
CA PRO A 347 0.11 21.47 -16.20
C PRO A 347 0.79 20.52 -17.20
N ILE A 348 0.15 19.40 -17.52
CA ILE A 348 0.71 18.37 -18.41
C ILE A 348 -0.23 18.02 -19.57
N GLN A 349 0.35 17.44 -20.62
CA GLN A 349 -0.34 16.82 -21.75
C GLN A 349 0.23 15.43 -22.04
#